data_AF-A0A3G2LAB3-F1
#
_entry.id   AF-A0A3G2LAB3-F1
#
_cell.length_a   1.000
_cell.length_b   1.000
_cell.length_c   1.000
_cell.angle_alpha   90.00
_cell.angle_beta   90.00
_cell.angle_gamma   90.00
#
_symmetry.space_group_name_H-M   'P 1'
#
loop_
_entity.id
_entity.type
_entity.pdbx_description
1 polymer ?
#
loop_
_entity_poly.entity_id
_entity_poly.type
_entity_poly.pdbx_seq_one_letter_code
_entity_poly.pdbx_strand_id
1 'polypeptide(L)'
;MKGPLFYSKILLFGEYGIIKDSKGLSIPYNFFKGALKMDENASEAAQKSNRSLREFIGYLEMVHKNSPDLVSFDFDSLKEDVASGMYFDSSIPQGYGVGSSGALVAAIYDKYATDKITVLENLTREKLLKLKAIFGKMESFFHGKSSGLDPLNSYLSLPILINSQDNIESTSIPAQNLDGKGAVFLLDSGSTGETAPMVQIFMEKMKQEGFRSMLKNQFIKHTDACVEDFVKGDVKSLFGNLKQLSHVVLDNFKPMIPAKFHELWKHGIETNEYYLKLCGSGGGGYILGFTQDIEKAKKSLQDYNLEVVYNF
;
A
#
# COMPACT_ATOMS: atom_id res chain seq x y z
N MET A 1 23.12 16.36 -2.38
CA MET A 1 21.97 16.76 -3.23
C MET A 1 20.71 16.06 -2.73
N LYS A 2 19.53 16.69 -2.79
CA LYS A 2 18.26 16.02 -2.48
C LYS A 2 17.75 15.36 -3.78
N GLY A 3 17.76 14.03 -3.83
CA GLY A 3 17.20 13.25 -4.95
C GLY A 3 15.67 13.35 -5.03
N PRO A 4 15.04 12.69 -6.02
CA PRO A 4 13.58 12.65 -6.13
C PRO A 4 12.93 12.07 -4.87
N LEU A 5 11.70 12.53 -4.59
CA LEU A 5 10.89 12.05 -3.47
C LEU A 5 10.01 10.89 -3.94
N PHE A 6 10.03 9.80 -3.19
CA PHE A 6 9.18 8.63 -3.42
C PHE A 6 8.13 8.57 -2.33
N TYR A 7 6.88 8.75 -2.73
CA TYR A 7 5.76 8.84 -1.80
C TYR A 7 5.27 7.46 -1.37
N SER A 8 4.70 7.41 -0.18
CA SER A 8 3.93 6.25 0.26
C SER A 8 2.68 6.06 -0.60
N LYS A 9 1.98 4.95 -0.37
CA LYS A 9 0.69 4.68 -1.03
C LYS A 9 -0.32 4.19 -0.02
N ILE A 10 -1.59 4.28 -0.40
CA ILE A 10 -2.69 3.63 0.31
C ILE A 10 -3.40 2.72 -0.67
N LEU A 11 -3.49 1.44 -0.32
CA LEU A 11 -4.44 0.54 -0.99
C LEU A 11 -5.82 0.82 -0.39
N LEU A 12 -6.63 1.60 -1.11
CA LEU A 12 -7.99 1.93 -0.65
C LEU A 12 -8.84 0.66 -0.60
N PHE A 13 -8.70 -0.19 -1.61
CA PHE A 13 -9.45 -1.43 -1.77
C PHE A 13 -8.60 -2.50 -2.44
N GLY A 14 -8.83 -3.77 -2.10
CA GLY A 14 -8.34 -4.91 -2.86
C GLY A 14 -7.45 -5.89 -2.09
N GLU A 15 -7.15 -5.67 -0.81
CA GLU A 15 -6.16 -6.39 0.02
C GLU A 15 -6.03 -7.89 -0.33
N TYR A 16 -6.77 -8.76 0.37
CA TYR A 16 -6.77 -10.19 0.11
C TYR A 16 -7.56 -10.56 -1.16
N GLY A 17 -8.35 -9.62 -1.69
CA GLY A 17 -9.20 -9.80 -2.87
C GLY A 17 -8.39 -9.94 -4.17
N ILE A 18 -7.29 -9.20 -4.33
CA ILE A 18 -6.45 -9.23 -5.54
C ILE A 18 -5.88 -10.63 -5.79
N ILE A 19 -5.68 -11.44 -4.74
CA ILE A 19 -5.24 -12.84 -4.86
C ILE A 19 -6.29 -13.71 -5.61
N LYS A 20 -7.54 -13.25 -5.70
CA LYS A 20 -8.69 -13.94 -6.32
C LYS A 20 -9.36 -13.12 -7.41
N ASP A 21 -8.58 -12.34 -8.15
CA ASP A 21 -9.08 -11.53 -9.29
C ASP A 21 -10.17 -10.51 -8.90
N SER A 22 -10.18 -10.05 -7.66
CA SER A 22 -10.96 -8.88 -7.23
C SER A 22 -10.30 -7.60 -7.76
N LYS A 23 -11.12 -6.56 -7.92
CA LYS A 23 -10.62 -5.22 -8.18
C LYS A 23 -9.87 -4.67 -6.98
N GLY A 24 -8.94 -3.76 -7.26
CA GLY A 24 -8.25 -2.97 -6.26
C GLY A 24 -8.02 -1.55 -6.74
N LEU A 25 -7.89 -0.63 -5.80
CA LEU A 25 -7.56 0.76 -6.07
C LEU A 25 -6.47 1.20 -5.11
N SER A 26 -5.31 1.55 -5.66
CA SER A 26 -4.22 2.14 -4.90
C SER A 26 -4.07 3.60 -5.28
N ILE A 27 -3.86 4.47 -4.30
CA ILE A 27 -3.62 5.88 -4.50
C ILE A 27 -2.26 6.29 -3.89
N PRO A 28 -1.58 7.29 -4.45
CA PRO A 28 -0.43 7.92 -3.81
C PRO A 28 -0.84 8.57 -2.49
N TYR A 29 0.06 8.53 -1.52
CA TYR A 29 -0.09 9.21 -0.25
C TYR A 29 1.14 10.06 0.07
N ASN A 30 1.00 11.37 -0.09
CA ASN A 30 2.15 12.28 -0.16
C ASN A 30 2.67 12.73 1.21
N PHE A 31 1.95 12.42 2.29
CA PHE A 31 2.35 12.79 3.65
C PHE A 31 3.65 12.10 4.05
N PHE A 32 3.74 10.79 3.78
CA PHE A 32 4.98 10.05 3.96
C PHE A 32 5.77 9.92 2.67
N LYS A 33 7.08 10.07 2.78
CA LYS A 33 8.00 10.04 1.65
C LYS A 33 9.38 9.57 2.05
N GLY A 34 10.12 9.06 1.08
CA GLY A 34 11.52 8.75 1.22
C GLY A 34 12.37 9.30 0.09
N ALA A 35 13.66 9.43 0.34
CA ALA A 35 14.66 9.82 -0.64
C ALA A 35 16.02 9.22 -0.32
N LEU A 36 16.80 8.94 -1.36
CA LEU A 36 18.22 8.63 -1.21
C LEU A 36 18.98 9.91 -0.83
N LYS A 37 19.75 9.83 0.25
CA LYS A 37 20.54 10.93 0.80
C LYS A 37 21.97 10.47 1.13
N MET A 38 22.85 11.45 1.23
CA MET A 38 24.21 11.31 1.74
C MET A 38 24.42 12.46 2.73
N ASP A 39 24.92 12.14 3.92
CA ASP A 39 25.21 13.10 4.99
C ASP A 39 26.54 12.70 5.64
N GLU A 40 27.35 13.68 6.01
CA GLU A 40 28.64 13.48 6.68
C GLU A 40 28.44 12.95 8.11
N ASN A 41 27.31 13.28 8.76
CA ASN A 41 27.00 12.85 10.13
C ASN A 41 25.82 11.87 10.16
N ALA A 42 26.08 10.62 9.75
CA ALA A 42 25.06 9.59 9.67
C ALA A 42 24.52 9.16 11.05
N SER A 43 23.24 9.39 11.29
CA SER A 43 22.50 8.86 12.44
C SER A 43 22.50 7.32 12.47
N GLU A 44 22.18 6.70 13.60
CA GLU A 44 22.05 5.23 13.70
C GLU A 44 21.03 4.66 12.70
N ALA A 45 19.93 5.38 12.47
CA ALA A 45 18.92 5.01 11.49
C ALA A 45 19.49 5.06 10.06
N ALA A 46 20.29 6.07 9.73
CA ALA A 46 20.97 6.17 8.44
C ALA A 46 21.97 5.02 8.24
N GLN A 47 22.75 4.68 9.27
CA GLN A 47 23.67 3.55 9.21
C GLN A 47 22.96 2.21 9.03
N LYS A 48 21.82 2.00 9.71
CA LYS A 48 20.98 0.79 9.53
C LYS A 48 20.42 0.72 8.10
N SER A 49 19.91 1.83 7.59
CA SER A 49 19.42 1.94 6.21
C SER A 49 20.52 1.65 5.19
N ASN A 50 21.71 2.21 5.37
CA ASN A 50 22.89 1.95 4.54
C ASN A 50 23.35 0.48 4.58
N ARG A 51 23.30 -0.19 5.74
CA ARG A 51 23.55 -1.65 5.83
C ARG A 51 22.52 -2.45 5.04
N SER A 52 21.24 -2.13 5.19
CA SER A 52 20.16 -2.79 4.42
C SER A 52 20.31 -2.59 2.92
N LEU A 53 20.79 -1.41 2.47
CA LEU A 53 21.11 -1.16 1.07
C LEU A 53 22.22 -2.08 0.53
N ARG A 54 23.26 -2.36 1.32
CA ARG A 54 24.33 -3.30 0.89
C ARG A 54 23.79 -4.71 0.66
N GLU A 55 22.94 -5.19 1.58
CA GLU A 55 22.29 -6.50 1.44
C GLU A 55 21.36 -6.53 0.23
N PHE A 56 20.61 -5.44 0.01
CA PHE A 56 19.72 -5.31 -1.12
C PHE A 56 20.48 -5.29 -2.46
N ILE A 57 21.64 -4.62 -2.54
CA ILE A 57 22.50 -4.66 -3.73
C ILE A 57 22.90 -6.10 -4.07
N GLY A 58 23.39 -6.87 -3.09
CA GLY A 58 23.77 -8.26 -3.32
C GLY A 58 22.60 -9.13 -3.82
N TYR A 59 21.39 -8.85 -3.33
CA TYR A 59 20.17 -9.46 -3.87
C TYR A 59 19.90 -9.06 -5.33
N LEU A 60 20.03 -7.77 -5.68
CA LEU A 60 19.83 -7.28 -7.04
C LEU A 60 20.84 -7.88 -8.02
N GLU A 61 22.10 -8.06 -7.61
CA GLU A 61 23.11 -8.75 -8.42
C GLU A 61 22.73 -10.21 -8.70
N MET A 62 22.21 -10.92 -7.70
CA MET A 62 21.69 -12.27 -7.87
C MET A 62 20.47 -12.30 -8.82
N VAL A 63 19.57 -11.33 -8.71
CA VAL A 63 18.41 -11.19 -9.62
C VAL A 63 18.88 -10.97 -11.05
N HIS A 64 19.81 -10.04 -11.27
CA HIS A 64 20.36 -9.74 -12.57
C HIS A 64 21.04 -10.97 -13.19
N LYS A 65 21.86 -11.70 -12.41
CA LYS A 65 22.49 -12.94 -12.87
C LYS A 65 21.49 -14.03 -13.29
N ASN A 66 20.38 -14.16 -12.55
CA ASN A 66 19.37 -15.20 -12.81
C ASN A 66 18.32 -14.79 -13.86
N SER A 67 18.20 -13.51 -14.16
CA SER A 67 17.19 -12.96 -15.07
C SER A 67 17.74 -11.70 -15.76
N PRO A 68 18.77 -11.84 -16.61
CA PRO A 68 19.50 -10.70 -17.18
C PRO A 68 18.61 -9.78 -18.02
N ASP A 69 17.59 -10.34 -18.66
CA ASP A 69 16.66 -9.59 -19.52
C ASP A 69 15.54 -8.87 -18.75
N LEU A 70 15.41 -9.09 -17.44
CA LEU A 70 14.34 -8.48 -16.65
C LEU A 70 14.60 -6.99 -16.39
N VAL A 71 15.79 -6.68 -15.88
CA VAL A 71 16.25 -5.33 -15.55
C VAL A 71 17.78 -5.34 -15.38
N SER A 72 18.41 -4.24 -15.78
CA SER A 72 19.84 -4.00 -15.59
C SER A 72 20.05 -2.71 -14.77
N PHE A 73 21.16 -2.65 -14.05
CA PHE A 73 21.50 -1.53 -13.17
C PHE A 73 22.94 -1.09 -13.38
N ASP A 74 23.20 0.20 -13.16
CA ASP A 74 24.54 0.72 -12.93
C ASP A 74 25.00 0.34 -11.51
N PHE A 75 25.50 -0.89 -11.38
CA PHE A 75 25.95 -1.43 -10.10
C PHE A 75 27.20 -0.74 -9.57
N ASP A 76 28.06 -0.20 -10.44
CA ASP A 76 29.30 0.46 -10.04
C ASP A 76 28.96 1.76 -9.30
N SER A 77 28.14 2.63 -9.90
CA SER A 77 27.66 3.86 -9.25
C SER A 77 26.86 3.56 -7.98
N LEU A 78 25.99 2.54 -8.01
CA LEU A 78 25.18 2.16 -6.84
C LEU A 78 26.05 1.71 -5.65
N LYS A 79 27.08 0.89 -5.91
CA LYS A 79 28.00 0.43 -4.87
C LYS A 79 28.88 1.56 -4.35
N GLU A 80 29.37 2.43 -5.23
CA GLU A 80 30.16 3.60 -4.85
C GLU A 80 29.37 4.54 -3.93
N ASP A 81 28.13 4.86 -4.28
CA ASP A 81 27.27 5.71 -3.46
C ASP A 81 26.97 5.08 -2.10
N VAL A 82 26.66 3.78 -2.04
CA VAL A 82 26.44 3.09 -0.75
C VAL A 82 27.73 2.98 0.08
N ALA A 83 28.88 2.77 -0.55
CA ALA A 83 30.18 2.78 0.13
C ALA A 83 30.50 4.16 0.70
N SER A 84 30.12 5.21 -0.01
CA SER A 84 30.27 6.62 0.38
C SER A 84 29.21 7.11 1.38
N GLY A 85 28.39 6.20 1.94
CA GLY A 85 27.45 6.51 3.01
C GLY A 85 26.03 6.85 2.57
N MET A 86 25.65 6.59 1.31
CA MET A 86 24.26 6.77 0.87
C MET A 86 23.30 5.92 1.70
N TYR A 87 22.21 6.52 2.14
CA TYR A 87 21.14 5.85 2.87
C TYR A 87 19.78 6.29 2.34
N PHE A 88 18.75 5.49 2.58
CA PHE A 88 17.37 5.88 2.32
C PHE A 88 16.79 6.53 3.56
N ASP A 89 16.53 7.84 3.47
CA ASP A 89 15.86 8.63 4.49
C ASP A 89 14.36 8.58 4.24
N SER A 90 13.57 8.09 5.19
CA SER A 90 12.15 7.80 5.00
C SER A 90 11.35 8.21 6.22
N SER A 91 10.28 8.98 6.00
CA SER A 91 9.24 9.21 7.01
C SER A 91 8.16 8.13 6.99
N ILE A 92 8.20 7.18 6.04
CA ILE A 92 7.18 6.14 5.88
C ILE A 92 7.30 5.11 7.01
N PRO A 93 6.27 4.93 7.86
CA PRO A 93 6.32 4.00 8.97
C PRO A 93 6.39 2.55 8.48
N GLN A 94 7.32 1.77 9.05
CA GLN A 94 7.50 0.36 8.73
C GLN A 94 6.45 -0.49 9.46
N GLY A 95 5.83 -1.45 8.75
CA GLY A 95 4.79 -2.32 9.32
C GLY A 95 3.41 -1.65 9.45
N TYR A 96 3.20 -0.50 8.80
CA TYR A 96 1.94 0.27 8.85
C TYR A 96 1.06 0.14 7.59
N GLY A 97 1.46 -0.69 6.61
CA GLY A 97 0.67 -0.93 5.40
C GLY A 97 0.76 0.15 4.31
N VAL A 98 1.60 1.17 4.51
CA VAL A 98 1.75 2.33 3.60
C VAL A 98 2.93 2.25 2.62
N GLY A 99 3.59 1.10 2.51
CA GLY A 99 4.52 0.82 1.40
C GLY A 99 5.95 1.35 1.55
N SER A 100 6.57 1.26 2.75
CA SER A 100 7.96 1.71 2.96
C SER A 100 9.00 0.99 2.09
N SER A 101 8.86 -0.33 1.87
CA SER A 101 9.73 -1.09 0.96
C SER A 101 9.55 -0.64 -0.48
N GLY A 102 8.31 -0.36 -0.87
CA GLY A 102 7.95 0.12 -2.20
C GLY A 102 8.68 1.40 -2.57
N ALA A 103 8.72 2.38 -1.68
CA ALA A 103 9.40 3.64 -1.93
C ALA A 103 10.92 3.49 -2.09
N LEU A 104 11.55 2.61 -1.30
CA LEU A 104 12.98 2.32 -1.45
C LEU A 104 13.28 1.62 -2.78
N VAL A 105 12.48 0.60 -3.14
CA VAL A 105 12.63 -0.12 -4.41
C VAL A 105 12.46 0.83 -5.60
N ALA A 106 11.46 1.71 -5.55
CA ALA A 106 11.23 2.73 -6.56
C ALA A 106 12.42 3.70 -6.67
N ALA A 107 13.01 4.11 -5.54
CA ALA A 107 14.16 5.01 -5.53
C ALA A 107 15.42 4.39 -6.16
N ILE A 108 15.68 3.11 -5.90
CA ILE A 108 16.81 2.40 -6.49
C ILE A 108 16.59 2.17 -7.99
N TYR A 109 15.39 1.78 -8.40
CA TYR A 109 15.05 1.65 -9.81
C TYR A 109 15.19 2.97 -10.55
N ASP A 110 14.63 4.05 -10.00
CA ASP A 110 14.72 5.36 -10.64
C ASP A 110 16.17 5.83 -10.77
N LYS A 111 17.00 5.69 -9.74
CA LYS A 111 18.36 6.25 -9.79
C LYS A 111 19.32 5.39 -10.61
N TYR A 112 19.20 4.06 -10.59
CA TYR A 112 20.25 3.18 -11.10
C TYR A 112 19.83 2.19 -12.18
N ALA A 113 18.53 2.04 -12.50
CA ALA A 113 18.15 1.14 -13.58
C ALA A 113 18.57 1.72 -14.95
N THR A 114 19.15 0.87 -15.80
CA THR A 114 19.48 1.21 -17.19
C THR A 114 18.29 0.90 -18.09
N ASP A 115 18.13 1.67 -19.19
CA ASP A 115 17.00 1.53 -20.13
C ASP A 115 15.62 1.47 -19.44
N LYS A 116 15.49 2.23 -18.35
CA LYS A 116 14.29 2.24 -17.50
C LYS A 116 13.09 2.80 -18.24
N ILE A 117 11.90 2.26 -17.94
CA ILE A 117 10.64 2.87 -18.36
C ILE A 117 10.44 4.12 -17.52
N THR A 118 10.46 5.30 -18.14
CA THR A 118 10.33 6.56 -17.42
C THR A 118 8.87 6.95 -17.20
N VAL A 119 8.59 7.73 -16.15
CA VAL A 119 7.25 8.27 -15.86
C VAL A 119 6.74 9.25 -16.91
N LEU A 120 7.63 9.76 -17.79
CA LEU A 120 7.31 10.72 -18.85
C LEU A 120 6.84 10.05 -20.14
N GLU A 121 7.04 8.74 -20.28
CA GLU A 121 6.60 7.99 -21.44
C GLU A 121 5.09 7.70 -21.40
N ASN A 122 4.51 7.42 -22.57
CA ASN A 122 3.15 6.87 -22.62
C ASN A 122 3.12 5.50 -21.91
N LEU A 123 2.42 5.43 -20.77
CA LEU A 123 2.29 4.25 -19.91
C LEU A 123 1.22 3.31 -20.45
N THR A 124 1.63 2.40 -21.35
CA THR A 124 0.76 1.32 -21.82
C THR A 124 0.60 0.23 -20.75
N ARG A 125 -0.46 -0.57 -20.84
CA ARG A 125 -0.66 -1.74 -19.97
C ARG A 125 0.56 -2.68 -19.95
N GLU A 126 1.17 -2.91 -21.10
CA GLU A 126 2.37 -3.75 -21.22
C GLU A 126 3.54 -3.19 -20.41
N LYS A 127 3.77 -1.87 -20.48
CA LYS A 127 4.79 -1.20 -19.67
C LYS A 127 4.49 -1.28 -18.18
N LEU A 128 3.23 -1.09 -17.78
CA LEU A 128 2.82 -1.25 -16.38
C LEU A 128 3.05 -2.67 -15.87
N LEU A 129 2.75 -3.69 -16.68
CA LEU A 129 3.01 -5.09 -16.33
C LEU A 129 4.51 -5.39 -16.26
N LYS A 130 5.31 -4.83 -17.17
CA LYS A 130 6.78 -4.96 -17.13
C LYS A 130 7.36 -4.32 -15.85
N LEU A 131 6.95 -3.09 -15.52
CA LEU A 131 7.34 -2.42 -14.28
C LEU A 131 6.90 -3.23 -13.06
N LYS A 132 5.64 -3.69 -13.02
CA LYS A 132 5.12 -4.54 -11.94
C LYS A 132 5.97 -5.80 -11.75
N ALA A 133 6.37 -6.47 -12.83
CA ALA A 133 7.22 -7.67 -12.76
C ALA A 133 8.61 -7.36 -12.21
N ILE A 134 9.26 -6.28 -12.70
CA ILE A 134 10.55 -5.80 -12.20
C ILE A 134 10.45 -5.49 -10.70
N PHE A 135 9.48 -4.67 -10.32
CA PHE A 135 9.26 -4.24 -8.95
C PHE A 135 8.89 -5.38 -8.01
N GLY A 136 8.09 -6.34 -8.46
CA GLY A 136 7.77 -7.55 -7.69
C GLY A 136 9.03 -8.37 -7.42
N LYS A 137 9.93 -8.46 -8.41
CA LYS A 137 11.21 -9.17 -8.23
C LYS A 137 12.15 -8.41 -7.29
N MET A 138 12.25 -7.10 -7.39
CA MET A 138 13.08 -6.29 -6.49
C MET A 138 12.55 -6.35 -5.04
N GLU A 139 11.26 -6.12 -4.84
CA GLU A 139 10.65 -6.06 -3.50
C GLU A 139 10.59 -7.42 -2.80
N SER A 140 10.68 -8.52 -3.54
CA SER A 140 10.81 -9.86 -2.98
C SER A 140 12.00 -10.02 -2.01
N PHE A 141 13.00 -9.13 -2.04
CA PHE A 141 14.03 -9.06 -1.00
C PHE A 141 13.45 -8.86 0.41
N PHE A 142 12.44 -8.00 0.56
CA PHE A 142 11.91 -7.61 1.88
C PHE A 142 10.85 -8.58 2.40
N HIS A 143 10.07 -9.20 1.51
CA HIS A 143 8.88 -9.97 1.89
C HIS A 143 8.83 -11.39 1.29
N GLY A 144 9.88 -11.82 0.60
CA GLY A 144 9.96 -13.12 -0.09
C GLY A 144 9.17 -13.16 -1.40
N LYS A 145 7.85 -12.91 -1.35
CA LYS A 145 6.97 -12.80 -2.54
C LYS A 145 6.27 -11.46 -2.53
N SER A 146 6.49 -10.65 -3.57
CA SER A 146 5.79 -9.38 -3.79
C SER A 146 4.91 -9.41 -5.05
N SER A 147 3.83 -8.62 -5.03
CA SER A 147 3.00 -8.31 -6.20
C SER A 147 3.61 -7.22 -7.10
N GLY A 148 4.59 -6.45 -6.60
CA GLY A 148 5.19 -5.30 -7.29
C GLY A 148 4.32 -4.04 -7.33
N LEU A 149 3.13 -4.07 -6.72
CA LEU A 149 2.18 -2.95 -6.77
C LEU A 149 2.61 -1.75 -5.90
N ASP A 150 3.25 -2.03 -4.76
CA ASP A 150 3.69 -1.02 -3.81
C ASP A 150 4.80 -0.13 -4.41
N PRO A 151 5.91 -0.69 -4.95
CA PRO A 151 6.90 0.10 -5.68
C PRO A 151 6.34 0.73 -6.96
N LEU A 152 5.43 0.06 -7.67
CA LEU A 152 4.81 0.62 -8.88
C LEU A 152 4.05 1.91 -8.58
N ASN A 153 3.23 1.94 -7.53
CA ASN A 153 2.53 3.14 -7.11
C ASN A 153 3.49 4.24 -6.68
N SER A 154 4.52 3.89 -5.89
CA SER A 154 5.49 4.87 -5.40
C SER A 154 6.30 5.50 -6.54
N TYR A 155 6.72 4.68 -7.52
CA TYR A 155 7.47 5.13 -8.69
C TYR A 155 6.64 6.04 -9.60
N LEU A 156 5.41 5.63 -9.92
CA LEU A 156 4.55 6.39 -10.84
C LEU A 156 3.92 7.61 -10.16
N SER A 157 3.68 7.56 -8.85
CA SER A 157 2.92 8.58 -8.11
C SER A 157 1.55 8.89 -8.75
N LEU A 158 0.89 7.85 -9.28
CA LEU A 158 -0.45 7.90 -9.89
C LEU A 158 -1.39 6.90 -9.23
N PRO A 159 -2.71 7.16 -9.22
CA PRO A 159 -3.69 6.13 -8.88
C PRO A 159 -3.63 4.95 -9.85
N ILE A 160 -3.58 3.73 -9.30
CA ILE A 160 -3.55 2.49 -10.06
C ILE A 160 -4.83 1.70 -9.79
N LEU A 161 -5.60 1.47 -10.85
CA LEU A 161 -6.73 0.57 -10.87
C LEU A 161 -6.24 -0.83 -11.22
N ILE A 162 -6.58 -1.79 -10.37
CA ILE A 162 -6.25 -3.19 -10.51
C ILE A 162 -7.57 -3.89 -10.85
N ASN A 163 -7.71 -4.38 -12.07
CA ASN A 163 -8.87 -5.16 -12.48
C ASN A 163 -8.67 -6.66 -12.22
N SER A 164 -7.42 -7.13 -12.31
CA SER A 164 -6.99 -8.48 -11.92
C SER A 164 -5.47 -8.51 -11.76
N GLN A 165 -4.87 -9.67 -11.48
CA GLN A 165 -3.41 -9.78 -11.36
C GLN A 165 -2.69 -9.26 -12.61
N ASP A 166 -3.16 -9.59 -13.81
CA ASP A 166 -2.49 -9.20 -15.06
C ASP A 166 -3.21 -8.06 -15.80
N ASN A 167 -4.17 -7.40 -15.15
CA ASN A 167 -4.89 -6.27 -15.71
C ASN A 167 -4.84 -5.09 -14.76
N ILE A 168 -3.88 -4.19 -15.01
CA ILE A 168 -3.70 -2.95 -14.26
C ILE A 168 -3.66 -1.77 -15.22
N GLU A 169 -4.15 -0.63 -14.77
CA GLU A 169 -4.14 0.61 -15.52
C GLU A 169 -3.99 1.82 -14.58
N SER A 170 -3.37 2.88 -15.08
CA SER A 170 -3.47 4.18 -14.41
C SER A 170 -4.89 4.69 -14.54
N THR A 171 -5.44 5.24 -13.46
CA THR A 171 -6.79 5.82 -13.47
C THR A 171 -6.78 7.23 -12.90
N SER A 172 -7.84 7.99 -13.17
CA SER A 172 -8.15 9.20 -12.42
C SER A 172 -9.11 8.86 -11.28
N ILE A 173 -8.97 9.56 -10.17
CA ILE A 173 -9.94 9.57 -9.08
C ILE A 173 -10.66 10.92 -9.08
N PRO A 174 -11.87 11.02 -8.50
CA PRO A 174 -12.54 12.31 -8.34
C PRO A 174 -11.62 13.33 -7.65
N ALA A 175 -11.83 14.61 -7.96
CA ALA A 175 -11.11 15.67 -7.28
C ALA A 175 -11.54 15.74 -5.81
N GLN A 176 -10.60 16.03 -4.92
CA GLN A 176 -10.89 16.21 -3.50
C GLN A 176 -11.67 17.50 -3.28
N ASN A 177 -12.68 17.44 -2.42
CA ASN A 177 -13.40 18.61 -1.94
C ASN A 177 -12.91 18.97 -0.54
N LEU A 178 -11.99 19.93 -0.43
CA LEU A 178 -11.39 20.30 0.86
C LEU A 178 -12.40 20.90 1.86
N ASP A 179 -13.52 21.44 1.37
CA ASP A 179 -14.63 21.94 2.20
C ASP A 179 -15.66 20.83 2.53
N GLY A 180 -15.46 19.64 1.98
CA GLY A 180 -16.29 18.47 2.17
C GLY A 180 -16.19 17.89 3.57
N LYS A 181 -17.33 17.48 4.12
CA LYS A 181 -17.38 16.83 5.45
C LYS A 181 -16.97 15.38 5.42
N GLY A 182 -17.12 14.72 4.27
CA GLY A 182 -16.76 13.32 4.13
C GLY A 182 -15.26 13.15 3.98
N ALA A 183 -14.71 12.07 4.52
CA ALA A 183 -13.30 11.78 4.37
C ALA A 183 -12.99 10.27 4.34
N VAL A 184 -11.86 9.96 3.72
CA VAL A 184 -11.07 8.77 4.00
C VAL A 184 -9.98 9.17 4.99
N PHE A 185 -9.70 8.32 5.96
CA PHE A 185 -8.69 8.57 6.99
C PHE A 185 -7.94 7.31 7.37
N LEU A 186 -6.73 7.47 7.91
CA LEU A 186 -5.97 6.44 8.59
C LEU A 186 -6.18 6.58 10.10
N LEU A 187 -6.37 5.45 10.77
CA LEU A 187 -6.47 5.35 12.22
C LEU A 187 -5.28 4.53 12.72
N ASP A 188 -4.43 5.13 13.56
CA ASP A 188 -3.25 4.44 14.09
C ASP A 188 -3.65 3.39 15.14
N SER A 189 -3.26 2.13 14.91
CA SER A 189 -3.49 1.07 15.90
C SER A 189 -2.58 1.14 17.13
N GLY A 190 -1.49 1.93 17.08
CA GLY A 190 -0.47 2.04 18.12
C GLY A 190 0.44 0.82 18.25
N SER A 191 0.38 -0.11 17.29
CA SER A 191 1.20 -1.33 17.23
C SER A 191 1.58 -1.62 15.79
N THR A 192 2.77 -2.14 15.54
CA THR A 192 3.18 -2.57 14.19
C THR A 192 2.49 -3.87 13.80
N GLY A 193 2.03 -3.98 12.55
CA GLY A 193 1.53 -5.24 12.00
C GLY A 193 2.63 -6.04 11.30
N GLU A 194 2.49 -7.36 11.27
CA GLU A 194 3.34 -8.26 10.48
C GLU A 194 2.54 -8.90 9.35
N THR A 195 3.03 -8.76 8.12
CA THR A 195 2.35 -9.29 6.92
C THR A 195 2.28 -10.82 6.92
N ALA A 196 3.39 -11.49 7.23
CA ALA A 196 3.51 -12.94 7.05
C ALA A 196 2.52 -13.76 7.91
N PRO A 197 2.37 -13.51 9.24
CA PRO A 197 1.38 -14.21 10.05
C PRO A 197 -0.06 -13.99 9.57
N MET A 198 -0.40 -12.77 9.15
CA MET A 198 -1.75 -12.45 8.67
C MET A 198 -2.07 -13.18 7.36
N VAL A 199 -1.13 -13.23 6.43
CA VAL A 199 -1.25 -14.01 5.19
C VAL A 199 -1.39 -15.50 5.50
N GLN A 200 -0.64 -16.04 6.46
CA GLN A 200 -0.78 -17.44 6.85
C GLN A 200 -2.18 -17.75 7.40
N ILE A 201 -2.71 -16.91 8.28
CA ILE A 201 -4.08 -17.03 8.80
C ILE A 201 -5.10 -17.00 7.65
N PHE A 202 -4.92 -16.08 6.70
CA PHE A 202 -5.78 -16.00 5.52
C PHE A 202 -5.76 -17.30 4.70
N MET A 203 -4.55 -17.80 4.39
CA MET A 203 -4.38 -19.02 3.61
C MET A 203 -4.94 -20.25 4.32
N GLU A 204 -4.87 -20.30 5.65
CA GLU A 204 -5.49 -21.37 6.43
C GLU A 204 -7.03 -21.30 6.35
N LYS A 205 -7.61 -20.10 6.55
CA LYS A 205 -9.06 -19.89 6.40
C LYS A 205 -9.55 -20.24 4.99
N MET A 206 -8.74 -19.98 3.97
CA MET A 206 -9.05 -20.32 2.57
C MET A 206 -9.22 -21.81 2.30
N LYS A 207 -8.75 -22.70 3.19
CA LYS A 207 -9.01 -24.14 3.08
C LYS A 207 -10.48 -24.49 3.37
N GLN A 208 -11.20 -23.63 4.10
CA GLN A 208 -12.60 -23.83 4.44
C GLN A 208 -13.52 -23.36 3.30
N GLU A 209 -14.46 -24.20 2.88
CA GLU A 209 -15.41 -23.87 1.81
C GLU A 209 -16.30 -22.68 2.15
N GLY A 210 -16.80 -22.61 3.39
CA GLY A 210 -17.63 -21.48 3.86
C GLY A 210 -16.91 -20.14 3.73
N PHE A 211 -15.62 -20.08 4.13
CA PHE A 211 -14.83 -18.86 4.00
C PHE A 211 -14.57 -18.49 2.53
N ARG A 212 -14.30 -19.47 1.66
CA ARG A 212 -14.16 -19.23 0.20
C ARG A 212 -15.44 -18.67 -0.42
N SER A 213 -16.60 -19.21 -0.04
CA SER A 213 -17.90 -18.73 -0.51
C SER A 213 -18.19 -17.32 -0.01
N MET A 214 -17.95 -17.03 1.26
CA MET A 214 -18.06 -15.68 1.83
C MET A 214 -17.12 -14.70 1.12
N LEU A 215 -15.86 -15.07 0.92
CA LEU A 215 -14.88 -14.21 0.26
C LEU A 215 -15.36 -13.83 -1.15
N LYS A 216 -15.82 -14.80 -1.93
CA LYS A 216 -16.30 -14.56 -3.30
C LYS A 216 -17.60 -13.75 -3.34
N ASN A 217 -18.60 -14.16 -2.56
CA ASN A 217 -19.97 -13.67 -2.70
C ASN A 217 -20.25 -12.40 -1.89
N GLN A 218 -19.39 -12.07 -0.91
CA GLN A 218 -19.56 -10.92 -0.03
C GLN A 218 -18.34 -9.99 -0.10
N PHE A 219 -17.16 -10.45 0.30
CA PHE A 219 -15.98 -9.58 0.39
C PHE A 219 -15.58 -8.99 -0.97
N ILE A 220 -15.39 -9.84 -1.99
CA ILE A 220 -15.03 -9.40 -3.35
C ILE A 220 -16.14 -8.54 -3.94
N LYS A 221 -17.41 -8.99 -3.83
CA LYS A 221 -18.57 -8.23 -4.32
C LYS A 221 -18.60 -6.79 -3.79
N HIS A 222 -18.44 -6.59 -2.48
CA HIS A 222 -18.49 -5.26 -1.89
C HIS A 222 -17.20 -4.46 -2.14
N THR A 223 -16.04 -5.12 -2.20
CA THR A 223 -14.77 -4.47 -2.56
C THR A 223 -14.83 -3.92 -3.98
N ASP A 224 -15.25 -4.72 -4.96
CA ASP A 224 -15.36 -4.33 -6.36
C ASP A 224 -16.36 -3.18 -6.55
N ALA A 225 -17.50 -3.24 -5.85
CA ALA A 225 -18.49 -2.17 -5.85
C ALA A 225 -17.93 -0.87 -5.25
N CYS A 226 -17.19 -0.94 -4.13
CA CYS A 226 -16.53 0.24 -3.56
C CYS A 226 -15.51 0.85 -4.52
N VAL A 227 -14.73 0.04 -5.24
CA VAL A 227 -13.78 0.53 -6.25
C VAL A 227 -14.52 1.28 -7.36
N GLU A 228 -15.59 0.69 -7.90
CA GLU A 228 -16.37 1.33 -8.96
C GLU A 228 -17.03 2.62 -8.50
N ASP A 229 -17.65 2.62 -7.31
CA ASP A 229 -18.31 3.80 -6.74
C ASP A 229 -17.32 4.92 -6.46
N PHE A 230 -16.13 4.59 -5.94
CA PHE A 230 -15.08 5.58 -5.67
C PHE A 230 -14.55 6.22 -6.96
N VAL A 231 -14.25 5.42 -7.99
CA VAL A 231 -13.76 5.92 -9.29
C VAL A 231 -14.81 6.79 -9.99
N LYS A 232 -16.10 6.41 -9.90
CA LYS A 232 -17.21 7.17 -10.50
C LYS A 232 -17.63 8.40 -9.67
N GLY A 233 -17.17 8.51 -8.41
CA GLY A 233 -17.61 9.56 -7.49
C GLY A 233 -19.03 9.36 -6.94
N ASP A 234 -19.57 8.13 -6.95
CA ASP A 234 -20.87 7.81 -6.34
C ASP A 234 -20.72 7.60 -4.84
N VAL A 235 -20.61 8.71 -4.09
CA VAL A 235 -20.44 8.70 -2.63
C VAL A 235 -21.61 7.98 -1.95
N LYS A 236 -22.84 8.12 -2.44
CA LYS A 236 -24.01 7.52 -1.80
C LYS A 236 -23.96 5.99 -1.86
N SER A 237 -23.68 5.43 -3.04
CA SER A 237 -23.51 3.98 -3.21
C SER A 237 -22.28 3.47 -2.44
N LEU A 238 -21.17 4.22 -2.50
CA LEU A 238 -19.92 3.88 -1.82
C LEU A 238 -20.14 3.61 -0.32
N PHE A 239 -20.83 4.50 0.40
CA PHE A 239 -21.07 4.32 1.84
C PHE A 239 -22.00 3.15 2.16
N GLY A 240 -22.92 2.80 1.26
CA GLY A 240 -23.72 1.58 1.37
C GLY A 240 -22.85 0.32 1.28
N ASN A 241 -21.96 0.25 0.29
CA ASN A 241 -21.05 -0.87 0.10
C ASN A 241 -19.96 -0.96 1.18
N LEU A 242 -19.43 0.18 1.64
CA LEU A 242 -18.46 0.26 2.72
C LEU A 242 -19.02 -0.31 4.02
N LYS A 243 -20.29 -0.02 4.36
CA LYS A 243 -20.92 -0.59 5.55
C LYS A 243 -20.94 -2.12 5.49
N GLN A 244 -21.31 -2.68 4.34
CA GLN A 244 -21.36 -4.12 4.14
C GLN A 244 -19.96 -4.74 4.18
N LEU A 245 -18.98 -4.11 3.52
CA LEU A 245 -17.58 -4.56 3.56
C LEU A 245 -17.02 -4.54 4.99
N SER A 246 -17.30 -3.48 5.75
CA SER A 246 -16.88 -3.32 7.14
C SER A 246 -17.46 -4.42 8.03
N HIS A 247 -18.75 -4.77 7.87
CA HIS A 247 -19.37 -5.92 8.52
C HIS A 247 -18.69 -7.24 8.17
N VAL A 248 -18.48 -7.52 6.88
CA VAL A 248 -17.85 -8.75 6.41
C VAL A 248 -16.45 -8.91 7.00
N VAL A 249 -15.67 -7.83 7.04
CA VAL A 249 -14.33 -7.80 7.65
C VAL A 249 -14.41 -8.07 9.15
N LEU A 250 -15.28 -7.39 9.87
CA LEU A 250 -15.46 -7.60 11.31
C LEU A 250 -15.89 -9.04 11.63
N ASP A 251 -16.74 -9.68 10.85
CA ASP A 251 -17.24 -11.02 11.16
C ASP A 251 -16.22 -12.12 10.80
N ASN A 252 -15.51 -11.95 9.69
CA ASN A 252 -14.72 -13.04 9.11
C ASN A 252 -13.20 -12.87 9.29
N PHE A 253 -12.73 -11.65 9.56
CA PHE A 253 -11.31 -11.30 9.63
C PHE A 253 -10.89 -10.83 11.03
N LYS A 254 -11.69 -11.07 12.09
CA LYS A 254 -11.34 -10.72 13.50
C LYS A 254 -9.90 -11.00 13.91
N PRO A 255 -9.27 -12.15 13.57
CA PRO A 255 -7.88 -12.40 13.95
C PRO A 255 -6.86 -11.43 13.35
N MET A 256 -7.24 -10.71 12.29
CA MET A 256 -6.42 -9.70 11.61
C MET A 256 -6.75 -8.27 12.06
N ILE A 257 -7.68 -8.11 13.00
CA ILE A 257 -8.04 -6.82 13.60
C ILE A 257 -7.53 -6.85 15.04
N PRO A 258 -6.71 -5.89 15.50
CA PRO A 258 -6.27 -5.89 16.89
C PRO A 258 -7.49 -5.82 17.83
N ALA A 259 -7.50 -6.64 18.89
CA ALA A 259 -8.70 -6.90 19.70
C ALA A 259 -9.37 -5.63 20.25
N LYS A 260 -8.58 -4.61 20.64
CA LYS A 260 -9.10 -3.32 21.13
C LYS A 260 -9.95 -2.56 20.10
N PHE A 261 -9.81 -2.87 18.81
CA PHE A 261 -10.58 -2.24 17.74
C PHE A 261 -11.89 -2.97 17.45
N HIS A 262 -12.17 -4.16 18.00
CA HIS A 262 -13.38 -4.91 17.63
C HIS A 262 -14.66 -4.18 18.03
N GLU A 263 -14.73 -3.66 19.26
CA GLU A 263 -15.87 -2.89 19.74
C GLU A 263 -15.97 -1.53 19.05
N LEU A 264 -14.84 -0.86 18.82
CA LEU A 264 -14.75 0.39 18.09
C LEU A 264 -15.28 0.24 16.65
N TRP A 265 -14.87 -0.83 15.96
CA TRP A 265 -15.30 -1.15 14.61
C TRP A 265 -16.80 -1.43 14.55
N LYS A 266 -17.31 -2.21 15.51
CA LYS A 266 -18.74 -2.48 15.65
C LYS A 266 -19.54 -1.19 15.88
N HIS A 267 -19.05 -0.31 16.75
CA HIS A 267 -19.69 0.97 17.05
C HIS A 267 -19.84 1.85 15.80
N GLY A 268 -18.79 1.99 14.98
CA GLY A 268 -18.86 2.77 13.74
C GLY A 268 -19.93 2.26 12.78
N ILE A 269 -20.05 0.93 12.65
CA ILE A 269 -21.06 0.28 11.80
C ILE A 269 -22.50 0.53 12.31
N GLU A 270 -22.72 0.39 13.62
CA GLU A 270 -24.05 0.50 14.23
C GLU A 270 -24.55 1.96 14.23
N THR A 271 -23.65 2.92 14.45
CA THR A 271 -23.96 4.36 14.50
C THR A 271 -23.91 5.05 13.14
N ASN A 272 -23.29 4.42 12.13
CA ASN A 272 -22.96 4.99 10.82
C ASN A 272 -22.05 6.23 10.90
N GLU A 273 -21.24 6.33 11.95
CA GLU A 273 -20.30 7.46 12.13
C GLU A 273 -19.05 7.30 11.28
N TYR A 274 -18.62 6.06 11.09
CA TYR A 274 -17.51 5.68 10.23
C TYR A 274 -17.59 4.19 9.91
N TYR A 275 -16.96 3.80 8.80
CA TYR A 275 -16.75 2.41 8.45
C TYR A 275 -15.25 2.15 8.35
N LEU A 276 -14.80 1.04 8.92
CA LEU A 276 -13.39 0.67 8.95
C LEU A 276 -13.15 -0.51 8.01
N LYS A 277 -11.94 -0.60 7.51
CA LYS A 277 -11.39 -1.76 6.79
C LYS A 277 -9.92 -1.93 7.11
N LEU A 278 -9.40 -3.12 6.81
CA LEU A 278 -7.97 -3.37 6.95
C LEU A 278 -7.18 -2.42 6.03
N CYS A 279 -6.03 -1.96 6.50
CA CYS A 279 -5.00 -1.35 5.66
C CYS A 279 -3.88 -2.39 5.48
N GLY A 280 -3.59 -2.77 4.23
CA GLY A 280 -2.64 -3.84 3.95
C GLY A 280 -3.11 -5.20 4.51
N SER A 281 -2.23 -5.93 5.18
CA SER A 281 -2.54 -7.28 5.70
C SER A 281 -3.38 -7.29 6.98
N GLY A 282 -3.49 -6.16 7.70
CA GLY A 282 -4.01 -6.12 9.07
C GLY A 282 -2.99 -6.57 10.12
N GLY A 283 -3.45 -6.84 11.34
CA GLY A 283 -2.66 -7.28 12.49
C GLY A 283 -2.02 -6.14 13.29
N GLY A 284 -2.15 -4.90 12.83
CA GLY A 284 -1.55 -3.70 13.40
C GLY A 284 -1.41 -2.62 12.32
N GLY A 285 -0.55 -1.64 12.54
CA GLY A 285 -0.33 -0.54 11.63
C GLY A 285 -1.49 0.44 11.60
N TYR A 286 -1.81 0.95 10.41
CA TYR A 286 -3.01 1.73 10.21
C TYR A 286 -4.24 0.84 9.96
N ILE A 287 -5.40 1.39 10.32
CA ILE A 287 -6.71 0.93 9.88
C ILE A 287 -7.27 2.02 8.97
N LEU A 288 -7.85 1.64 7.83
CA LEU A 288 -8.42 2.61 6.90
C LEU A 288 -9.88 2.86 7.27
N GLY A 289 -10.26 4.11 7.42
CA GLY A 289 -11.60 4.54 7.79
C GLY A 289 -12.23 5.45 6.75
N PHE A 290 -13.56 5.42 6.70
CA PHE A 290 -14.38 6.21 5.81
C PHE A 290 -15.53 6.82 6.61
N THR A 291 -15.79 8.11 6.42
CA THR A 291 -16.89 8.81 7.09
C THR A 291 -17.53 9.85 6.19
N GLN A 292 -18.83 10.10 6.39
CA GLN A 292 -19.53 11.22 5.75
C GLN A 292 -19.41 12.53 6.56
N ASP A 293 -18.92 12.44 7.82
CA ASP A 293 -18.70 13.59 8.69
C ASP A 293 -17.46 13.38 9.56
N ILE A 294 -16.34 13.98 9.12
CA ILE A 294 -15.04 13.85 9.76
C ILE A 294 -15.00 14.41 11.19
N GLU A 295 -15.77 15.44 11.47
CA GLU A 295 -15.82 16.03 12.81
C GLU A 295 -16.59 15.13 13.78
N LYS A 296 -17.61 14.42 13.29
CA LYS A 296 -18.29 13.38 14.06
C LYS A 296 -17.35 12.19 14.31
N ALA A 297 -16.65 11.71 13.29
CA ALA A 297 -15.71 10.61 13.43
C ALA A 297 -14.57 10.92 14.41
N LYS A 298 -13.98 12.12 14.36
CA LYS A 298 -12.94 12.56 15.31
C LYS A 298 -13.42 12.55 16.75
N LYS A 299 -14.67 12.94 17.02
CA LYS A 299 -15.23 12.90 18.38
C LYS A 299 -15.37 11.46 18.89
N SER A 300 -15.88 10.58 18.04
CA SER A 300 -16.08 9.16 18.39
C SER A 300 -14.76 8.38 18.46
N LEU A 301 -13.70 8.88 17.82
CA LEU A 301 -12.37 8.29 17.78
C LEU A 301 -11.33 9.14 18.55
N GLN A 302 -11.76 9.98 19.50
CA GLN A 302 -10.90 10.98 20.16
C GLN A 302 -9.67 10.41 20.87
N ASP A 303 -9.72 9.14 21.29
CA ASP A 303 -8.61 8.46 21.98
C ASP A 303 -7.56 7.89 21.00
N TYR A 304 -7.74 8.11 19.69
CA TYR A 304 -6.90 7.57 18.63
C TYR A 304 -6.41 8.68 17.71
N ASN A 305 -5.22 8.47 17.14
CA ASN A 305 -4.67 9.38 16.14
C ASN A 305 -5.31 9.11 14.78
N LEU A 306 -6.01 10.12 14.26
CA LEU A 306 -6.70 10.07 12.97
C LEU A 306 -6.03 11.03 11.99
N GLU A 307 -5.71 10.52 10.81
CA GLU A 307 -5.03 11.27 9.75
C GLU A 307 -5.89 11.25 8.47
N VAL A 308 -6.37 12.41 8.02
CA VAL A 308 -7.20 12.50 6.81
C VAL A 308 -6.34 12.33 5.57
N VAL A 309 -6.78 11.47 4.64
CA VAL A 309 -6.03 11.16 3.42
C VAL A 309 -6.74 11.59 2.14
N TYR A 310 -8.06 11.75 2.19
CA TYR A 310 -8.87 12.17 1.04
C TYR A 310 -10.17 12.80 1.54
N ASN A 311 -10.62 13.92 0.95
CA ASN A 311 -11.91 14.54 1.26
C ASN A 311 -12.92 14.38 0.10
N PHE A 312 -14.15 13.95 0.44
CA PHE A 312 -15.27 13.80 -0.49
C PHE A 312 -16.04 15.10 -0.71
#